data_AF-A0A4R0XSQ8-F1
#
_entry.id   AF-A0A4R0XSQ8-F1
#
_cell.length_a   1.000
_cell.length_b   1.000
_cell.length_c   1.000
_cell.angle_alpha   90.00
_cell.angle_beta   90.00
_cell.angle_gamma   90.00
#
_symmetry.space_group_name_H-M   'P 1'
#
loop_
_entity.id
_entity.type
_entity.pdbx_description
1 polymer ?
#
loop_
_entity_poly.entity_id
_entity_poly.type
_entity_poly.pdbx_seq_one_letter_code
_entity_poly.pdbx_strand_id
1 'polypeptide(L)'
;MNVLEGMKDSFDHILILTISSKLSSQFSNVSSLTLEDEKVTVFDTKAVSIGIELMANRAVYLAKNGQEIKSILEQLEIIRKNNMCLVIPKQLEWLVKGGRVNKKIASMANMLKIVPIIKLEDGELSKHGKGRTFEKTIMKSAKEIFNNFPKNNLNLSLVHSGNANVQEYSEKISEKFNVDVSIKMLPSSIIMHIGLGAIVLFAWSKILN
;
A
#
# COMPACT_ATOMS: atom_id res chain seq x y z
N MET A 1 -8.56 14.32 20.22
CA MET A 1 -9.62 13.92 21.16
C MET A 1 -11.02 14.18 20.59
N ASN A 2 -11.31 15.38 20.06
CA ASN A 2 -12.65 15.76 19.57
C ASN A 2 -13.39 14.80 18.60
N VAL A 3 -12.71 14.08 17.71
CA VAL A 3 -13.41 13.24 16.69
C VAL A 3 -13.94 11.93 17.29
N LEU A 4 -13.21 11.33 18.23
CA LEU A 4 -13.61 10.04 18.81
C LEU A 4 -14.73 10.21 19.83
N GLU A 5 -14.69 11.27 20.63
CA GLU A 5 -15.70 11.53 21.66
C GLU A 5 -17.12 11.56 21.08
N GLY A 6 -17.35 12.31 20.00
CA GLY A 6 -18.68 12.35 19.35
C GLY A 6 -19.10 11.03 18.69
N MET A 7 -18.17 10.15 18.34
CA MET A 7 -18.49 8.84 17.75
C MET A 7 -18.91 7.82 18.80
N LYS A 8 -18.37 7.88 20.02
CA LYS A 8 -18.61 6.87 21.07
C LYS A 8 -20.06 6.81 21.54
N ASP A 9 -20.78 7.92 21.42
CA ASP A 9 -22.20 8.00 21.77
C ASP A 9 -23.12 7.48 20.65
N SER A 10 -22.60 7.40 19.42
CA SER A 10 -23.38 7.05 18.21
C SER A 10 -23.08 5.66 17.66
N PHE A 11 -22.02 5.00 18.11
CA PHE A 11 -21.57 3.72 17.59
C PHE A 11 -21.24 2.72 18.71
N ASP A 12 -21.62 1.47 18.50
CA ASP A 12 -21.33 0.36 19.43
C ASP A 12 -19.84 0.02 19.45
N HIS A 13 -19.17 0.14 18.31
CA HIS A 13 -17.75 -0.16 18.13
C HIS A 13 -17.10 0.77 17.10
N ILE A 14 -15.85 1.15 17.32
CA ILE A 14 -15.06 2.01 16.44
C ILE A 14 -13.80 1.26 16.01
N LEU A 15 -13.67 0.98 14.71
CA LEU A 15 -12.46 0.40 14.13
C LEU A 15 -11.63 1.50 13.45
N ILE A 16 -10.40 1.69 13.92
CA ILE A 16 -9.45 2.66 13.36
C ILE A 16 -8.37 1.91 12.58
N LEU A 17 -8.33 2.13 11.26
CA LEU A 17 -7.26 1.63 10.39
C LEU A 17 -6.15 2.67 10.28
N THR A 18 -4.92 2.28 10.60
CA THR A 18 -3.77 3.18 10.55
C THR A 18 -2.81 2.78 9.43
N ILE A 19 -2.02 3.73 8.91
CA ILE A 19 -0.85 3.39 8.09
C ILE A 19 0.08 2.46 8.88
N SER A 20 0.85 1.63 8.18
CA SER A 20 1.84 0.76 8.82
C SER A 20 2.62 1.44 9.93
N SER A 21 2.66 0.78 11.10
CA SER A 21 3.48 1.20 12.25
C SER A 21 4.98 1.30 11.95
N LYS A 22 5.46 0.66 10.87
CA LYS A 22 6.86 0.75 10.42
C LYS A 22 7.15 2.01 9.59
N LEU A 23 6.13 2.71 9.12
CA LEU A 23 6.26 3.92 8.29
C LEU A 23 5.89 5.21 9.05
N SER A 24 5.07 5.08 10.11
CA SER A 24 4.57 6.19 10.91
C SER A 24 4.27 5.77 12.34
N SER A 25 4.38 6.72 13.27
CA SER A 25 3.95 6.57 14.66
C SER A 25 2.43 6.69 14.85
N GLN A 26 1.64 6.81 13.77
CA GLN A 26 0.18 6.93 13.86
C GLN A 26 -0.43 5.79 14.67
N PHE A 27 -0.03 4.54 14.42
CA PHE A 27 -0.53 3.39 15.16
C PHE A 27 -0.26 3.53 16.67
N SER A 28 0.99 3.75 17.08
CA SER A 28 1.32 3.86 18.51
C SER A 28 0.61 5.04 19.17
N ASN A 29 0.56 6.19 18.51
CA ASN A 29 -0.05 7.39 19.06
C ASN A 29 -1.56 7.21 19.26
N VAL A 30 -2.26 6.62 18.28
CA VAL A 30 -3.70 6.36 18.41
C VAL A 30 -3.96 5.30 19.47
N SER A 31 -3.23 4.17 19.45
CA SER A 31 -3.38 3.10 20.43
C SER A 31 -3.17 3.58 21.87
N SER A 32 -2.18 4.46 22.11
CA SER A 32 -1.97 5.05 23.44
C SER A 32 -3.11 5.96 23.88
N LEU A 33 -3.74 6.69 22.96
CA LEU A 33 -4.87 7.58 23.25
C LEU A 33 -6.18 6.85 23.49
N THR A 34 -6.28 5.57 23.11
CA THR A 34 -7.51 4.78 23.18
C THR A 34 -7.34 3.51 24.00
N LEU A 35 -6.26 3.41 24.79
CA LEU A 35 -5.86 2.18 25.48
C LEU A 35 -6.93 1.66 26.47
N GLU A 36 -7.62 2.57 27.14
CA GLU A 36 -8.65 2.27 28.14
C GLU A 36 -10.07 2.18 27.53
N ASP A 37 -10.20 2.31 26.21
CA ASP A 37 -11.50 2.33 25.54
C ASP A 37 -11.79 1.00 24.84
N GLU A 38 -12.58 0.16 25.49
CA GLU A 38 -12.96 -1.17 24.99
C GLU A 38 -13.81 -1.12 23.71
N LYS A 39 -14.47 0.02 23.42
CA LYS A 39 -15.22 0.20 22.16
C LYS A 39 -14.32 0.53 20.98
N VAL A 40 -13.04 0.81 21.19
CA VAL A 40 -12.12 1.20 20.12
C VAL A 40 -11.12 0.09 19.83
N THR A 41 -11.07 -0.33 18.58
CA THR A 41 -10.00 -1.21 18.07
C THR A 41 -9.13 -0.45 17.10
N VAL A 42 -7.83 -0.41 17.36
CA VAL A 42 -6.83 0.14 16.44
C VAL A 42 -6.16 -1.02 15.70
N PHE A 43 -6.22 -0.99 14.37
CA PHE A 43 -5.62 -2.01 13.52
C PHE A 43 -4.42 -1.44 12.76
N ASP A 44 -3.24 -2.04 12.97
CA ASP A 44 -2.06 -1.79 12.14
C ASP A 44 -2.24 -2.53 10.81
N THR A 45 -2.57 -1.77 9.77
CA THR A 45 -2.81 -2.33 8.44
C THR A 45 -1.58 -2.98 7.83
N LYS A 46 -0.37 -2.63 8.30
CA LYS A 46 0.90 -2.90 7.61
C LYS A 46 0.89 -2.47 6.14
N ALA A 47 0.04 -1.51 5.79
CA ALA A 47 -0.19 -1.04 4.45
C ALA A 47 -0.07 0.49 4.38
N VAL A 48 -0.11 1.01 3.15
CA VAL A 48 -0.18 2.44 2.84
C VAL A 48 -1.01 2.63 1.58
N SER A 49 -1.66 3.79 1.44
CA SER A 49 -2.45 4.13 0.24
C SER A 49 -3.53 3.07 -0.06
N ILE A 50 -3.56 2.51 -1.28
CA ILE A 50 -4.59 1.58 -1.76
C ILE A 50 -4.76 0.36 -0.85
N GLY A 51 -3.69 -0.12 -0.21
CA GLY A 51 -3.81 -1.25 0.73
C GLY A 51 -4.68 -0.92 1.94
N ILE A 52 -4.63 0.32 2.43
CA ILE A 52 -5.53 0.80 3.50
C ILE A 52 -6.96 0.95 2.97
N GLU A 53 -7.10 1.53 1.77
CA GLU A 53 -8.40 1.72 1.11
C GLU A 53 -9.14 0.38 0.93
N LEU A 54 -8.44 -0.66 0.46
CA LEU A 54 -8.99 -2.00 0.28
C LEU A 54 -9.52 -2.58 1.61
N MET A 55 -8.73 -2.45 2.68
CA MET A 55 -9.14 -2.89 4.02
C MET A 55 -10.31 -2.07 4.57
N ALA A 56 -10.31 -0.75 4.38
CA ALA A 56 -11.37 0.15 4.83
C ALA A 56 -12.70 -0.18 4.13
N ASN A 57 -12.68 -0.34 2.81
CA ASN A 57 -13.87 -0.70 2.04
C ASN A 57 -14.42 -2.06 2.46
N ARG A 58 -13.55 -3.05 2.69
CA ARG A 58 -13.96 -4.37 3.19
C ARG A 58 -14.57 -4.29 4.58
N ALA A 59 -13.94 -3.56 5.50
CA ALA A 59 -14.46 -3.37 6.85
C ALA A 59 -15.84 -2.71 6.84
N VAL A 60 -16.03 -1.66 6.04
CA VAL A 60 -17.33 -0.98 5.87
C VAL A 60 -18.37 -1.94 5.31
N TYR A 61 -18.03 -2.72 4.28
CA TYR A 61 -18.93 -3.71 3.70
C TYR A 61 -19.38 -4.75 4.74
N LEU A 62 -18.44 -5.34 5.48
CA LEU A 62 -18.74 -6.36 6.47
C LEU A 62 -19.55 -5.79 7.66
N ALA A 63 -19.20 -4.60 8.14
CA ALA A 63 -19.94 -3.91 9.20
C ALA A 63 -21.39 -3.62 8.80
N LYS A 64 -21.62 -3.14 7.56
CA LYS A 64 -22.97 -2.93 7.01
C LYS A 64 -23.80 -4.21 6.89
N ASN A 65 -23.13 -5.36 6.79
CA ASN A 65 -23.75 -6.68 6.78
C ASN A 65 -23.80 -7.33 8.18
N GLY A 66 -23.65 -6.54 9.24
CA GLY A 66 -23.81 -7.00 10.63
C GLY A 66 -22.72 -7.95 11.13
N GLN A 67 -21.55 -7.99 10.47
CA GLN A 67 -20.45 -8.83 10.93
C GLN A 67 -19.80 -8.24 12.18
N GLU A 68 -19.44 -9.11 13.13
CA GLU A 68 -18.75 -8.72 14.36
C GLU A 68 -17.31 -8.26 14.08
N ILE A 69 -16.78 -7.41 14.97
CA ILE A 69 -15.43 -6.85 14.86
C ILE A 69 -14.37 -7.94 14.67
N LYS A 70 -14.46 -9.06 15.40
CA LYS A 70 -13.50 -10.16 15.31
C LYS A 70 -13.43 -10.73 13.88
N SER A 71 -14.58 -11.02 13.26
CA SER A 71 -14.66 -11.51 11.89
C SER A 71 -14.15 -10.49 10.88
N ILE A 72 -14.40 -9.19 11.12
CA ILE A 72 -13.85 -8.12 10.29
C ILE A 72 -12.31 -8.15 10.34
N LEU A 73 -11.71 -8.19 11.54
CA LEU A 73 -10.26 -8.22 11.71
C LEU A 73 -9.63 -9.44 11.04
N GLU A 74 -10.24 -10.62 11.14
CA GLU A 74 -9.80 -11.84 10.46
C GLU A 74 -9.78 -11.66 8.92
N GLN A 75 -10.77 -10.97 8.36
CA GLN A 75 -10.81 -10.65 6.93
C GLN A 75 -9.73 -9.63 6.54
N LEU A 76 -9.47 -8.62 7.37
CA LEU A 76 -8.40 -7.65 7.13
C LEU A 76 -7.02 -8.32 7.16
N GLU A 77 -6.82 -9.29 8.04
CA GLU A 77 -5.62 -10.13 8.10
C GLU A 77 -5.42 -10.95 6.82
N ILE A 78 -6.49 -11.48 6.23
CA ILE A 78 -6.43 -12.16 4.93
C ILE A 78 -6.01 -11.16 3.84
N ILE A 79 -6.60 -9.96 3.79
CA ILE A 79 -6.21 -8.93 2.82
C ILE A 79 -4.73 -8.57 2.96
N ARG A 80 -4.25 -8.42 4.20
CA ARG A 80 -2.86 -8.09 4.51
C ARG A 80 -1.87 -9.09 3.91
N LYS A 81 -2.23 -10.37 3.88
CA LYS A 81 -1.39 -11.46 3.36
C LYS A 81 -1.51 -11.67 1.85
N ASN A 82 -2.58 -11.20 1.23
CA ASN A 82 -2.94 -11.51 -0.17
C ASN A 82 -2.87 -10.29 -1.09
N ASN A 83 -1.86 -9.44 -0.89
CA ASN A 83 -1.53 -8.33 -1.77
C ASN A 83 -0.02 -8.27 -2.05
N MET A 84 0.36 -7.52 -3.08
CA MET A 84 1.74 -7.24 -3.42
C MET A 84 1.87 -5.77 -3.82
N CYS A 85 2.81 -5.07 -3.19
CA CYS A 85 3.07 -3.65 -3.43
C CYS A 85 4.53 -3.45 -3.80
N LEU A 86 4.77 -3.08 -5.06
CA LEU A 86 6.10 -2.81 -5.61
C LEU A 86 6.24 -1.34 -5.95
N VAL A 87 7.21 -0.69 -5.34
CA VAL A 87 7.53 0.72 -5.49
C VAL A 87 8.77 0.90 -6.36
N ILE A 88 8.65 1.71 -7.41
CA ILE A 88 9.72 2.04 -8.35
C ILE A 88 9.91 3.56 -8.35
N PRO A 89 10.80 4.09 -7.48
CA PRO A 89 11.03 5.52 -7.39
C PRO A 89 11.90 6.01 -8.55
N LYS A 90 11.67 7.25 -9.02
CA LYS A 90 12.60 7.94 -9.93
C LYS A 90 13.87 8.39 -9.21
N GLN A 91 13.73 8.77 -7.95
CA GLN A 91 14.77 9.36 -7.13
C GLN A 91 14.71 8.72 -5.75
N LEU A 92 15.59 7.74 -5.51
CA LEU A 92 15.61 6.98 -4.25
C LEU A 92 15.90 7.86 -3.03
N GLU A 93 16.61 8.98 -3.24
CA GLU A 93 17.00 9.92 -2.19
C GLU A 93 15.83 10.46 -1.37
N TRP A 94 14.62 10.62 -1.94
CA TRP A 94 13.46 11.10 -1.19
C TRP A 94 13.04 10.12 -0.10
N LEU A 95 13.08 8.83 -0.41
CA LEU A 95 12.77 7.79 0.56
C LEU A 95 13.81 7.74 1.68
N VAL A 96 15.08 7.94 1.31
CA VAL A 96 16.21 7.97 2.26
C VAL A 96 16.13 9.20 3.17
N LYS A 97 15.98 10.41 2.60
CA LYS A 97 15.81 11.66 3.34
C LYS A 97 14.55 11.62 4.21
N GLY A 98 13.50 10.98 3.72
CA GLY A 98 12.29 10.72 4.47
C GLY A 98 12.49 9.76 5.63
N GLY A 99 13.54 8.94 5.68
CA GLY A 99 13.79 8.00 6.78
C GLY A 99 12.82 6.81 6.84
N ARG A 100 12.03 6.58 5.78
CA ARG A 100 11.01 5.51 5.71
C ARG A 100 11.53 4.24 5.00
N VAL A 101 12.83 4.17 4.77
CA VAL A 101 13.51 3.00 4.18
C VAL A 101 14.66 2.56 5.06
N ASN A 102 14.90 1.25 5.11
CA ASN A 102 15.99 0.70 5.89
C ASN A 102 17.37 0.96 5.29
N LYS A 103 18.42 0.73 6.09
CA LYS A 103 19.82 0.94 5.70
C LYS A 103 20.22 0.18 4.42
N LYS A 104 19.59 -0.97 4.14
CA LYS A 104 19.88 -1.77 2.94
C LYS A 104 19.38 -1.11 1.65
N ILE A 105 18.28 -0.37 1.71
CA ILE A 105 17.81 0.44 0.58
C ILE A 105 18.67 1.71 0.45
N ALA A 106 19.02 2.35 1.57
CA ALA A 106 19.82 3.57 1.57
C ALA A 106 21.18 3.39 0.86
N SER A 107 21.81 2.23 1.00
CA SER A 107 23.08 1.94 0.31
C SER A 107 22.98 1.86 -1.22
N MET A 108 21.76 1.69 -1.77
CA MET A 108 21.54 1.73 -3.22
C MET A 108 21.49 3.15 -3.80
N ALA A 109 21.35 4.18 -2.97
CA ALA A 109 21.23 5.57 -3.43
C ALA A 109 22.45 6.03 -4.24
N ASN A 110 23.64 5.48 -3.94
CA ASN A 110 24.90 5.84 -4.61
C ASN A 110 25.17 5.04 -5.89
N MET A 111 24.31 4.07 -6.24
CA MET A 111 24.54 3.21 -7.40
C MET A 111 24.02 3.87 -8.68
N LEU A 112 24.93 4.46 -9.45
CA LEU A 112 24.62 5.04 -10.76
C LEU A 112 24.02 3.98 -11.72
N LYS A 113 23.05 4.41 -12.55
CA LYS A 113 22.48 3.64 -13.68
C LYS A 113 21.70 2.38 -13.29
N ILE A 114 21.09 2.34 -12.10
CA ILE A 114 20.09 1.32 -11.73
C ILE A 114 18.75 1.95 -11.37
N VAL A 115 17.68 1.23 -11.62
CA VAL A 115 16.33 1.57 -11.14
C VAL A 115 15.98 0.59 -10.02
N PRO A 116 15.86 1.03 -8.77
CA PRO A 116 15.52 0.15 -7.65
C PRO A 116 14.07 -0.31 -7.75
N ILE A 117 13.81 -1.54 -7.31
CA ILE A 117 12.47 -2.05 -7.00
C ILE A 117 12.45 -2.26 -5.50
N ILE A 118 11.49 -1.63 -4.84
CA ILE A 118 11.25 -1.72 -3.41
C ILE A 118 9.93 -2.45 -3.22
N LYS A 119 9.82 -3.33 -2.22
CA LYS A 119 8.58 -4.01 -1.87
C LYS A 119 8.13 -3.53 -0.50
N LEU A 120 6.83 -3.31 -0.33
CA LEU A 120 6.25 -3.21 1.01
C LEU A 120 5.97 -4.63 1.49
N GLU A 121 6.68 -5.05 2.52
CA GLU A 121 6.60 -6.40 3.08
C GLU A 121 6.58 -6.30 4.60
N ASP A 122 5.60 -6.95 5.22
CA ASP A 122 5.34 -6.85 6.66
C ASP A 122 5.28 -5.41 7.20
N GLY A 123 4.80 -4.48 6.37
CA GLY A 123 4.65 -3.06 6.69
C GLY A 123 5.91 -2.22 6.48
N GLU A 124 7.05 -2.84 6.21
CA GLU A 124 8.31 -2.15 5.97
C GLU A 124 8.64 -2.07 4.48
N LEU A 125 9.25 -0.96 4.05
CA LEU A 125 9.83 -0.87 2.72
C LEU A 125 11.18 -1.61 2.69
N SER A 126 11.25 -2.70 1.93
CA SER A 126 12.41 -3.55 1.80
C SER A 126 12.97 -3.56 0.36
N LYS A 127 14.27 -3.80 0.25
CA LYS A 127 14.92 -3.94 -1.07
C LYS A 127 14.41 -5.23 -1.71
N HIS A 128 13.79 -5.09 -2.88
CA HIS A 128 13.24 -6.23 -3.61
C HIS A 128 14.06 -6.59 -4.84
N GLY A 129 14.46 -5.59 -5.61
CA GLY A 129 15.19 -5.83 -6.85
C GLY A 129 15.77 -4.60 -7.49
N LYS A 130 16.24 -4.77 -8.73
CA LYS A 130 16.73 -3.69 -9.58
C LYS A 130 16.46 -3.98 -11.05
N GLY A 131 16.41 -2.92 -11.84
CA GLY A 131 16.42 -2.92 -13.30
C GLY A 131 17.35 -1.84 -13.87
N ARG A 132 17.27 -1.64 -15.18
CA ARG A 132 18.18 -0.75 -15.94
C ARG A 132 17.50 0.51 -16.43
N THR A 133 16.37 0.35 -17.12
CA THR A 133 15.53 1.47 -17.57
C THR A 133 14.22 1.43 -16.80
N PHE A 134 13.59 2.60 -16.62
CA PHE A 134 12.39 2.72 -15.78
C PHE A 134 11.25 1.84 -16.28
N GLU A 135 10.94 1.92 -17.58
CA GLU A 135 9.90 1.12 -18.23
C GLU A 135 10.18 -0.40 -18.14
N LYS A 136 11.40 -0.86 -18.47
CA LYS A 136 11.73 -2.30 -18.37
C LYS A 136 11.63 -2.79 -16.93
N THR A 137 11.90 -1.94 -15.95
CA THR A 137 11.74 -2.25 -14.52
C THR A 137 10.26 -2.40 -14.16
N ILE A 138 9.40 -1.48 -14.62
CA ILE A 138 7.94 -1.59 -14.44
C ILE A 138 7.40 -2.87 -15.07
N MET A 139 7.76 -3.17 -16.32
CA MET A 139 7.31 -4.38 -17.01
C MET A 139 7.83 -5.66 -16.35
N LYS A 140 9.05 -5.64 -15.80
CA LYS A 140 9.60 -6.74 -14.99
C LYS A 140 8.78 -6.95 -13.71
N SER A 141 8.46 -5.87 -12.99
CA SER A 141 7.64 -5.92 -11.79
C SER A 141 6.22 -6.40 -12.07
N ALA A 142 5.61 -5.96 -13.17
CA ALA A 142 4.32 -6.46 -13.62
C ALA A 142 4.39 -7.97 -13.91
N LYS A 143 5.38 -8.43 -14.68
CA LYS A 143 5.59 -9.86 -14.95
C LYS A 143 5.71 -10.68 -13.66
N GLU A 144 6.44 -10.15 -12.67
CA GLU A 144 6.60 -10.81 -11.39
C GLU A 144 5.25 -10.94 -10.65
N ILE A 145 4.45 -9.86 -10.59
CA ILE A 145 3.10 -9.91 -10.04
C ILE A 145 2.29 -10.99 -10.76
N PHE A 146 2.28 -11.00 -12.09
CA PHE A 146 1.54 -12.01 -12.87
C PHE A 146 1.93 -13.46 -12.57
N ASN A 147 3.19 -13.70 -12.23
CA ASN A 147 3.66 -15.04 -11.87
C ASN A 147 3.29 -15.44 -10.44
N ASN A 148 3.05 -14.48 -9.54
CA ASN A 148 2.75 -14.73 -8.13
C ASN A 148 1.24 -14.84 -7.83
N PHE A 149 0.38 -14.42 -8.75
CA PHE A 149 -1.07 -14.50 -8.59
C PHE A 149 -1.67 -15.57 -9.50
N PRO A 150 -2.71 -16.31 -9.05
CA PRO A 150 -3.41 -17.25 -9.91
C PRO A 150 -3.98 -16.56 -11.16
N LYS A 151 -3.99 -17.26 -12.29
CA LYS A 151 -4.58 -16.75 -13.54
C LYS A 151 -6.01 -16.28 -13.30
N ASN A 152 -6.36 -15.13 -13.89
CA ASN A 152 -7.68 -14.48 -13.79
C ASN A 152 -8.10 -14.00 -12.40
N ASN A 153 -7.29 -14.21 -11.35
CA ASN A 153 -7.58 -13.80 -9.98
C ASN A 153 -6.65 -12.67 -9.51
N LEU A 154 -6.58 -11.61 -10.32
CA LEU A 154 -5.73 -10.46 -10.07
C LEU A 154 -6.48 -9.16 -10.36
N ASN A 155 -6.43 -8.23 -9.42
CA ASN A 155 -6.63 -6.81 -9.68
C ASN A 155 -5.26 -6.11 -9.67
N LEU A 156 -5.05 -5.16 -10.58
CA LEU A 156 -3.82 -4.40 -10.65
C LEU A 156 -4.12 -2.89 -10.71
N SER A 157 -3.40 -2.13 -9.89
CA SER A 157 -3.39 -0.67 -9.93
C SER A 157 -1.98 -0.15 -10.17
N LEU A 158 -1.84 0.79 -11.10
CA LEU A 158 -0.68 1.68 -11.17
C LEU A 158 -0.98 2.95 -10.38
N VAL A 159 -0.28 3.10 -9.25
CA VAL A 159 -0.32 4.30 -8.44
C VAL A 159 0.88 5.16 -8.79
N HIS A 160 0.71 6.47 -8.97
CA HIS A 160 1.82 7.33 -9.39
C HIS A 160 1.90 8.66 -8.64
N SER A 161 3.10 9.24 -8.59
CA SER A 161 3.34 10.58 -8.05
C SER A 161 3.55 11.61 -9.16
N GLY A 162 2.56 11.75 -10.05
CA GLY A 162 2.63 12.71 -11.17
C GLY A 162 3.53 12.26 -12.33
N ASN A 163 3.75 10.96 -12.51
CA ASN A 163 4.45 10.43 -13.68
C ASN A 163 3.63 10.69 -14.96
N ALA A 164 4.23 11.36 -15.95
CA ALA A 164 3.58 11.73 -17.22
C ALA A 164 3.30 10.54 -18.16
N ASN A 165 3.98 9.41 -17.97
CA ASN A 165 3.88 8.24 -18.86
C ASN A 165 3.07 7.10 -18.22
N VAL A 166 2.33 7.36 -17.12
CA VAL A 166 1.61 6.30 -16.40
C VAL A 166 0.55 5.63 -17.28
N GLN A 167 -0.12 6.38 -18.14
CA GLN A 167 -1.12 5.86 -19.10
C GLN A 167 -0.46 4.88 -20.08
N GLU A 168 0.64 5.28 -20.71
CA GLU A 168 1.41 4.44 -21.64
C GLU A 168 1.89 3.14 -20.95
N TYR A 169 2.36 3.22 -19.71
CA TYR A 169 2.76 2.03 -18.95
C TYR A 169 1.58 1.13 -18.60
N SER A 170 0.42 1.71 -18.29
CA SER A 170 -0.82 0.99 -18.02
C SER A 170 -1.28 0.19 -19.23
N GLU A 171 -1.32 0.82 -20.39
CA GLU A 171 -1.69 0.21 -21.68
C GLU A 171 -0.75 -0.95 -22.03
N LYS A 172 0.57 -0.72 -21.97
CA LYS A 172 1.57 -1.77 -22.22
C LYS A 172 1.44 -2.98 -21.29
N ILE A 173 1.12 -2.77 -20.01
CA ILE A 173 0.88 -3.85 -19.07
C ILE A 173 -0.43 -4.56 -19.40
N SER A 174 -1.50 -3.81 -19.66
CA SER A 174 -2.82 -4.34 -19.98
C SER A 174 -2.78 -5.24 -21.21
N GLU A 175 -2.20 -4.76 -22.32
CA GLU A 175 -2.06 -5.52 -23.57
C GLU A 175 -1.21 -6.78 -23.38
N LYS A 176 -0.08 -6.65 -22.69
CA LYS A 176 0.88 -7.76 -22.55
C LYS A 176 0.36 -8.90 -21.68
N PHE A 177 -0.38 -8.58 -20.63
CA PHE A 177 -0.79 -9.54 -19.62
C PHE A 177 -2.30 -9.82 -19.62
N ASN A 178 -3.05 -9.18 -20.53
CA ASN A 178 -4.50 -9.29 -20.65
C ASN A 178 -5.21 -9.05 -19.32
N VAL A 179 -4.96 -7.87 -18.74
CA VAL A 179 -5.50 -7.45 -17.44
C VAL A 179 -6.02 -6.02 -17.50
N ASP A 180 -7.04 -5.72 -16.73
CA ASP A 180 -7.44 -4.34 -16.48
C ASP A 180 -6.49 -3.71 -15.46
N VAL A 181 -5.92 -2.56 -15.83
CA VAL A 181 -5.01 -1.80 -14.98
C VAL A 181 -5.67 -0.47 -14.64
N SER A 182 -6.04 -0.29 -13.38
CA SER A 182 -6.54 1.01 -12.92
C SER A 182 -5.38 1.95 -12.61
N ILE A 183 -5.60 3.26 -12.79
CA ILE A 183 -4.59 4.29 -12.49
C ILE A 183 -5.11 5.14 -11.33
N LYS A 184 -4.27 5.36 -10.31
CA LYS A 184 -4.57 6.26 -9.19
C LYS A 184 -3.41 7.19 -8.86
N MET A 185 -3.70 8.40 -8.41
CA MET A 185 -2.67 9.34 -7.97
C MET A 185 -2.39 9.16 -6.47
N LEU A 186 -1.11 9.24 -6.08
CA LEU A 186 -0.73 9.26 -4.67
C LEU A 186 -1.09 10.60 -4.01
N PRO A 187 -1.51 10.61 -2.73
CA PRO A 187 -1.70 11.84 -1.97
C PRO A 187 -0.35 12.52 -1.68
N SER A 188 -0.38 13.84 -1.48
CA SER A 188 0.81 14.67 -1.23
C SER A 188 1.65 14.21 -0.03
N SER A 189 0.99 13.72 1.03
CA SER A 189 1.63 13.15 2.23
C SER A 189 2.54 11.95 1.92
N ILE A 190 2.27 11.20 0.86
CA ILE A 190 3.12 10.08 0.42
C ILE A 190 4.14 10.58 -0.61
N ILE A 191 3.73 11.48 -1.52
CA ILE A 191 4.61 12.03 -2.57
C ILE A 191 5.87 12.68 -1.97
N MET A 192 5.76 13.41 -0.86
CA MET A 192 6.92 14.03 -0.20
C MET A 192 7.99 13.04 0.27
N HIS A 193 7.61 11.77 0.47
CA HIS A 193 8.54 10.71 0.85
C HIS A 193 9.03 9.89 -0.34
N ILE A 194 8.18 9.61 -1.32
CA ILE A 194 8.53 8.74 -2.46
C ILE A 194 9.20 9.50 -3.62
N GLY A 195 9.06 10.82 -3.64
CA GLY A 195 9.49 11.69 -4.73
C GLY A 195 8.52 11.70 -5.91
N LEU A 196 8.67 12.69 -6.79
CA LEU A 196 7.86 12.82 -8.02
C LEU A 196 8.24 11.78 -9.08
N GLY A 197 7.27 11.41 -9.90
CA GLY A 197 7.44 10.50 -11.04
C GLY A 197 7.61 9.02 -10.67
N ALA A 198 7.46 8.65 -9.40
CA ALA A 198 7.46 7.26 -8.97
C ALA A 198 6.22 6.51 -9.52
N ILE A 199 6.37 5.20 -9.69
CA ILE A 199 5.30 4.27 -10.02
C ILE A 199 5.24 3.21 -8.91
N VAL A 200 4.03 2.87 -8.49
CA VAL A 200 3.74 1.78 -7.57
C VAL A 200 2.82 0.80 -8.29
N LEU A 201 3.22 -0.45 -8.37
CA LEU A 201 2.35 -1.54 -8.80
C LEU A 201 1.73 -2.15 -7.55
N PHE A 202 0.42 -1.97 -7.38
CA PHE A 202 -0.32 -2.57 -6.28
C PHE A 202 -1.27 -3.63 -6.83
N ALA A 203 -1.10 -4.86 -6.35
CA ALA A 203 -1.83 -6.03 -6.83
C ALA A 203 -2.49 -6.77 -5.68
N TRP A 204 -3.70 -7.27 -5.89
CA TRP A 204 -4.42 -8.07 -4.90
C TRP A 204 -5.34 -9.08 -5.58
N SER A 205 -5.73 -10.10 -4.82
CA SER A 205 -6.64 -11.16 -5.31
C SER A 205 -8.07 -10.63 -5.51
N LYS A 206 -8.76 -11.03 -6.59
CA LYS A 206 -10.15 -10.64 -6.85
C LYS A 206 -11.12 -11.16 -5.80
N ILE A 207 -10.77 -12.26 -5.13
CA ILE A 207 -11.55 -12.84 -4.03
C ILE A 207 -11.68 -11.88 -2.83
N LEU A 208 -10.85 -10.84 -2.77
CA LEU A 208 -10.86 -9.85 -1.68
C LEU A 208 -11.79 -8.65 -1.95
N ASN A 209 -12.41 -8.57 -3.12
CA ASN A 209 -13.38 -7.54 -3.45
C ASN A 209 -14.73 -7.77 -2.75
#